data_AF-A0A3C1F923-F1
#
_entry.id   AF-A0A3C1F923-F1
#
_cell.length_a   1.000
_cell.length_b   1.000
_cell.length_c   1.000
_cell.angle_alpha   90.00
_cell.angle_beta   90.00
_cell.angle_gamma   90.00
#
_symmetry.space_group_name_H-M   'P 1'
#
loop_
_entity.id
_entity.type
_entity.pdbx_description
1 polymer ?
#
loop_
_entity_poly.entity_id
_entity_poly.type
_entity_poly.pdbx_seq_one_letter_code
_entity_poly.pdbx_strand_id
1 'polypeptide(L)'
;MTKFNFEKQLSRLEEIVAKLEEEQTDLDASVKLFEEGVTLSKELSQKLETVKFKVEELKKKGAEMMTEPFDTDLAEDENGK
;
A
#
# COMPACT_ATOMS: atom_id res chain seq x y z
N MET A 1 10.98 2.67 -4.99
CA MET A 1 9.71 2.72 -5.74
C MET A 1 9.45 4.17 -6.10
N THR A 2 9.53 4.52 -7.39
CA THR A 2 9.15 5.84 -7.87
C THR A 2 7.65 5.83 -8.17
N LYS A 3 6.91 6.83 -7.66
CA LYS A 3 5.47 7.03 -7.91
C LYS A 3 5.10 6.86 -9.40
N PHE A 4 5.99 7.35 -10.27
CA PHE A 4 5.89 7.25 -11.73
C PHE A 4 5.78 5.81 -12.27
N ASN A 5 6.39 4.81 -11.60
CA ASN A 5 6.31 3.42 -12.04
C ASN A 5 4.95 2.79 -11.72
N PHE A 6 4.31 3.16 -10.61
CA PHE A 6 2.97 2.65 -10.26
C PHE A 6 1.92 3.20 -11.22
N GLU A 7 1.87 4.52 -11.39
CA GLU A 7 0.90 5.20 -12.28
C GLU A 7 1.03 4.69 -13.72
N LYS A 8 2.26 4.52 -14.23
CA LYS A 8 2.48 3.97 -15.58
C LYS A 8 1.91 2.57 -15.76
N GLN A 9 2.11 1.68 -14.79
CA GLN A 9 1.59 0.31 -14.87
C GLN A 9 0.06 0.28 -14.71
N LEU A 10 -0.49 1.17 -13.88
CA LEU A 10 -1.94 1.30 -13.73
C LEU A 10 -2.57 1.77 -15.05
N SER A 11 -2.03 2.82 -15.67
CA SER A 11 -2.49 3.27 -16.99
C SER A 11 -2.36 2.17 -18.05
N ARG A 12 -1.29 1.36 -18.01
CA ARG A 12 -1.17 0.20 -18.90
C ARG A 12 -2.27 -0.83 -18.67
N LEU A 13 -2.62 -1.11 -17.42
CA LEU A 13 -3.71 -2.02 -17.09
C LEU A 13 -5.07 -1.47 -17.59
N GLU A 14 -5.31 -0.17 -17.46
CA GLU A 14 -6.51 0.49 -17.98
C GLU A 14 -6.58 0.39 -19.52
N GLU A 15 -5.47 0.60 -20.22
CA GLU A 15 -5.39 0.40 -21.68
C GLU A 15 -5.70 -1.04 -22.09
N ILE A 16 -5.22 -2.03 -21.33
CA ILE A 16 -5.48 -3.44 -21.58
C ILE A 16 -6.97 -3.74 -21.45
N VAL A 17 -7.62 -3.25 -20.38
CA VAL A 17 -9.06 -3.42 -20.17
C VAL A 17 -9.83 -2.81 -21.33
N ALA A 18 -9.52 -1.56 -21.72
CA ALA A 18 -10.18 -0.91 -22.84
C ALA A 18 -10.06 -1.72 -24.14
N LYS A 19 -8.87 -2.25 -24.44
CA LYS A 19 -8.66 -3.10 -25.64
C LYS A 19 -9.39 -4.43 -25.58
N LEU A 20 -9.52 -5.04 -24.41
CA LEU A 20 -10.26 -6.29 -24.24
C LEU A 20 -11.78 -6.08 -24.37
N GLU A 21 -12.27 -4.87 -24.15
CA GLU A 21 -13.68 -4.49 -24.35
C GLU A 21 -14.00 -4.15 -25.82
N GLU A 22 -12.98 -3.91 -26.66
CA GLU A 22 -13.16 -3.67 -28.09
C GLU A 22 -13.55 -4.96 -28.84
N GLU A 23 -14.64 -4.92 -29.62
CA GLU A 23 -15.14 -6.08 -30.40
C GLU A 23 -14.18 -6.56 -31.51
N GLN A 24 -13.11 -5.82 -31.78
CA GLN A 24 -12.19 -6.06 -32.90
C GLN A 24 -10.88 -6.74 -32.50
N THR A 25 -10.70 -7.06 -31.22
CA THR A 25 -9.49 -7.71 -30.73
C THR A 25 -9.50 -9.18 -31.11
N ASP A 26 -8.48 -9.61 -31.87
CA ASP A 26 -8.35 -11.02 -32.25
C ASP A 26 -8.08 -11.91 -31.01
N LEU A 27 -8.37 -13.20 -31.13
CA LEU A 27 -8.29 -14.14 -30.01
C LEU A 27 -6.88 -14.26 -29.44
N ASP A 28 -5.84 -14.31 -30.28
CA ASP A 28 -4.46 -14.45 -29.84
C ASP A 28 -3.97 -13.18 -29.13
N ALA A 29 -4.37 -12.01 -29.63
CA ALA A 29 -4.13 -10.73 -28.97
C ALA A 29 -4.86 -10.64 -27.62
N SER A 30 -6.11 -11.10 -27.57
CA SER A 30 -6.92 -11.12 -26.35
C SER A 30 -6.28 -11.97 -25.25
N VAL A 31 -5.76 -13.15 -25.60
CA VAL A 31 -5.05 -14.03 -24.64
C VAL A 31 -3.81 -13.34 -24.08
N LYS A 32 -2.98 -12.72 -24.96
CA LYS A 32 -1.77 -12.01 -24.51
C LYS A 32 -2.08 -10.81 -23.62
N LEU A 33 -3.08 -10.02 -24.00
CA LEU A 33 -3.54 -8.87 -23.22
C LEU A 33 -4.07 -9.30 -21.85
N PHE A 34 -4.80 -10.41 -21.79
CA PHE A 34 -5.30 -10.97 -20.54
C PHE A 34 -4.16 -11.43 -19.62
N GLU A 35 -3.18 -12.16 -20.15
CA GLU A 35 -1.99 -12.59 -19.39
C GLU A 35 -1.20 -11.40 -18.83
N GLU A 36 -0.99 -10.36 -19.65
CA GLU A 36 -0.35 -9.12 -19.23
C GLU A 36 -1.16 -8.43 -18.12
N GLY A 37 -2.48 -8.32 -18.30
CA GLY A 37 -3.39 -7.69 -17.35
C GLY A 37 -3.41 -8.40 -15.99
N VAL A 38 -3.47 -9.74 -15.97
CA VAL A 38 -3.41 -10.54 -14.74
C VAL A 38 -2.08 -10.31 -14.00
N THR A 39 -0.99 -10.26 -14.74
CA THR A 39 0.35 -10.01 -14.17
C THR A 39 0.43 -8.62 -13.54
N LEU A 40 0.03 -7.58 -14.28
CA LEU A 40 0.03 -6.19 -13.80
C LEU A 40 -0.88 -6.01 -12.58
N SER A 41 -2.07 -6.61 -12.59
CA SER A 41 -3.02 -6.56 -11.48
C SER A 41 -2.43 -7.15 -10.19
N LYS A 42 -1.75 -8.31 -10.31
CA LYS A 42 -1.08 -8.95 -9.19
C LYS A 42 0.05 -8.08 -8.64
N GLU A 43 0.90 -7.54 -9.51
CA GLU A 43 2.00 -6.67 -9.10
C GLU A 43 1.50 -5.39 -8.41
N LEU A 44 0.51 -4.70 -8.98
CA LEU A 44 -0.07 -3.49 -8.40
C LEU A 44 -0.66 -3.77 -7.01
N SER A 45 -1.38 -4.89 -6.86
CA SER A 45 -1.93 -5.34 -5.57
C SER A 45 -0.84 -5.56 -4.51
N GLN A 46 0.26 -6.22 -4.87
CA GLN A 46 1.39 -6.43 -3.96
C GLN A 46 2.06 -5.11 -3.54
N LYS A 47 2.18 -4.16 -4.47
CA LYS A 47 2.72 -2.81 -4.17
C LYS A 47 1.83 -2.09 -3.16
N LEU A 48 0.51 -2.13 -3.36
CA LEU A 48 -0.45 -1.52 -2.43
C LEU A 48 -0.40 -2.16 -1.04
N GLU A 49 -0.28 -3.48 -0.96
CA GLU A 49 -0.17 -4.17 0.33
C GLU A 49 1.11 -3.78 1.08
N THR A 50 2.22 -3.64 0.37
CA THR A 50 3.50 -3.17 0.95
C THR A 50 3.36 -1.75 1.50
N VAL A 51 2.68 -0.86 0.78
CA VAL A 51 2.43 0.51 1.24
C VAL A 51 1.52 0.50 2.46
N LYS A 52 0.45 -0.29 2.45
CA LYS A 52 -0.47 -0.45 3.57
C LYS A 52 0.25 -0.91 4.84
N PHE A 53 1.09 -1.95 4.73
CA PHE A 53 1.90 -2.43 5.84
C PHE A 53 2.78 -1.32 6.44
N LYS A 54 3.46 -0.55 5.58
CA LYS A 54 4.31 0.56 6.02
C LYS A 54 3.52 1.67 6.71
N VAL A 55 2.31 1.99 6.23
CA VAL A 55 1.43 2.97 6.88
C VAL A 55 1.01 2.48 8.27
N GLU A 56 0.65 1.21 8.40
CA GLU A 56 0.26 0.64 9.69
C GLU A 56 1.43 0.59 10.68
N GLU A 57 2.65 0.29 10.23
CA GLU A 57 3.86 0.35 11.05
C GLU A 57 4.11 1.78 11.56
N LEU A 58 4.00 2.78 10.70
CA LEU A 58 4.20 4.19 11.06
C LEU A 58 3.13 4.68 12.06
N LYS A 59 1.87 4.27 11.91
CA LYS A 59 0.81 4.57 12.87
C LYS A 59 1.11 4.01 14.25
N LYS A 60 1.57 2.74 14.34
CA LYS A 60 1.94 2.11 15.61
C LYS A 60 3.09 2.85 16.29
N LYS A 61 4.16 3.16 15.55
CA LYS A 61 5.31 3.92 16.06
C LYS A 61 4.92 5.31 16.54
N GLY A 62 4.04 6.01 15.81
CA GLY A 62 3.51 7.31 16.23
C GLY A 62 2.69 7.23 17.51
N ALA A 63 1.89 6.17 17.68
CA ALA A 63 1.12 5.94 18.90
C ALA A 63 2.01 5.63 20.11
N GLU A 64 3.06 4.82 19.93
CA GLU A 64 4.04 4.49 20.98
C GLU A 64 4.82 5.73 21.47
N MET A 65 5.16 6.66 20.56
CA MET A 65 5.78 7.94 20.92
C MET A 65 4.87 8.88 21.74
N MET A 66 3.55 8.66 21.74
CA MET A 66 2.60 9.48 22.51
C MET A 66 2.37 8.95 23.93
N THR A 67 2.85 7.75 24.25
CA THR A 67 2.66 7.11 25.55
C THR A 67 4.01 6.85 26.21
N GLU A 68 4.65 7.89 26.73
CA GLU A 68 5.67 7.68 27.75
C GLU A 68 4.96 7.39 29.09
N PRO A 69 5.35 6.34 29.83
CA PRO A 69 4.91 6.16 31.21
C PRO A 69 5.32 7.38 32.01
N PHE A 70 4.35 8.04 32.64
CA PHE A 70 4.65 9.07 33.61
C PHE A 70 5.13 8.37 34.89
N ASP A 71 6.43 8.39 35.17
CA ASP A 71 6.98 7.89 36.44
C ASP A 71 6.40 8.72 37.58
N THR A 72 5.45 8.14 38.32
CA THR A 72 4.81 8.75 39.48
C THR A 72 5.64 8.63 40.77
N ASP A 73 6.92 8.24 40.69
CA ASP A 73 7.82 8.11 41.85
C ASP A 73 8.39 9.46 42.33
N LEU A 74 7.62 10.56 42.19
CA LEU A 74 7.95 11.86 42.75
C LEU A 74 6.77 12.39 43.59
N ALA A 75 6.65 11.86 44.81
CA ALA A 75 6.38 12.61 46.05
C ALA A 75 5.63 11.77 47.11
N GLU A 76 6.36 11.00 47.92
CA GLU A 76 5.98 10.76 49.32
C GLU A 76 7.21 10.84 50.24
N ASP A 77 8.06 11.84 50.01
CA ASP A 77 9.07 12.25 50.98
C ASP A 77 8.77 13.70 51.38
N GLU A 78 7.98 13.92 52.42
CA GLU A 78 8.29 14.92 53.47
C GLU A 78 7.58 14.55 54.78
N ASN A 79 8.41 14.11 55.73
CA ASN A 79 8.16 14.04 57.15
C ASN A 79 7.56 15.34 57.71
N GLY A 80 6.71 15.20 58.73
CA GLY A 80 6.79 16.07 59.91
C GLY A 80 5.48 16.70 60.38
N LYS A 81 4.74 15.98 61.24
CA LYS A 81 4.58 16.30 62.67
C LYS A 81 3.79 15.22 63.39
#